data_AF-A0A1B2LUU4-F1
#
_entry.id   AF-A0A1B2LUU4-F1
#
_cell.length_a   1.000
_cell.length_b   1.000
_cell.length_c   1.000
_cell.angle_alpha   90.00
_cell.angle_beta   90.00
_cell.angle_gamma   90.00
#
_symmetry.space_group_name_H-M   'P 1'
#
loop_
_entity.id
_entity.type
_entity.pdbx_description
1 polymer ?
#
loop_
_entity_poly.entity_id
_entity_poly.type
_entity_poly.pdbx_seq_one_letter_code
_entity_poly.pdbx_strand_id
1 'polypeptide(L)'
;NRFYYQSTIPLKDAVVISRFRDRKIRMEWRHRIEDHDGDPGSEGGIERWLKLTEGLGLDSVYVESTEGILPATRFAVEAYVHFCRERSPLEAIASSLTE
;
A
#
# COMPACT_ATOMS: atom_id res chain seq x y z
N ASN A 1 12.28 -5.21 -0.53
CA ASN A 1 12.02 -4.00 -1.35
C ASN A 1 10.59 -3.96 -1.90
N ARG A 2 10.20 -4.82 -2.85
CA ARG A 2 8.84 -4.75 -3.44
C ARG A 2 7.73 -5.08 -2.44
N PHE A 3 7.96 -6.01 -1.51
CA PHE A 3 7.06 -6.26 -0.39
C PHE A 3 6.71 -4.96 0.36
N TYR A 4 7.71 -4.16 0.76
CA TYR A 4 7.48 -2.89 1.46
C TYR A 4 6.63 -1.89 0.69
N TYR A 5 6.82 -1.80 -0.64
CA TYR A 5 5.93 -0.98 -1.47
C TYR A 5 4.49 -1.49 -1.39
N GLN A 6 4.27 -2.80 -1.56
CA GLN A 6 2.94 -3.41 -1.58
C GLN A 6 2.23 -3.33 -0.23
N SER A 7 2.95 -3.60 0.87
CA SER A 7 2.43 -3.46 2.23
C SER A 7 2.10 -2.02 2.60
N THR A 8 2.60 -1.03 1.85
CA THR A 8 2.35 0.40 2.12
C THR A 8 1.19 0.97 1.28
N ILE A 9 0.79 0.31 0.19
CA ILE A 9 -0.35 0.74 -0.63
C ILE A 9 -1.64 0.96 0.18
N PRO A 10 -2.10 0.05 1.07
CA PRO A 10 -3.29 0.30 1.88
C PRO A 10 -3.17 1.53 2.79
N LEU A 11 -1.96 1.85 3.29
CA LEU A 11 -1.71 3.07 4.06
C LEU A 11 -1.85 4.32 3.18
N LYS A 12 -1.28 4.29 1.97
CA LYS A 12 -1.45 5.34 0.96
C LYS A 12 -2.93 5.53 0.63
N ASP A 13 -3.67 4.46 0.40
CA ASP A 13 -5.09 4.53 0.07
C ASP A 13 -5.95 5.01 1.25
N ALA A 14 -5.61 4.63 2.48
CA ALA A 14 -6.27 5.16 3.68
C ALA A 14 -6.06 6.69 3.81
N VAL A 15 -4.86 7.18 3.51
CA VAL A 15 -4.56 8.62 3.43
C VAL A 15 -5.43 9.29 2.37
N VAL A 16 -5.55 8.72 1.17
CA VAL A 16 -6.42 9.25 0.11
C VAL A 16 -7.88 9.29 0.57
N ILE A 17 -8.41 8.19 1.13
CA ILE A 17 -9.79 8.11 1.63
C ILE A 17 -10.08 9.17 2.69
N SER A 18 -9.13 9.42 3.59
CA SER A 18 -9.28 10.41 4.67
C SER A 18 -9.52 11.84 4.16
N ARG A 19 -9.19 12.10 2.89
CA ARG A 19 -9.33 13.42 2.24
C ARG A 19 -10.73 13.70 1.71
N PHE A 20 -11.63 12.70 1.66
CA PHE A 20 -12.96 12.83 1.06
C PHE A 20 -14.11 12.70 2.07
N ARG A 21 -14.94 13.75 2.16
CA ARG A 21 -16.17 13.72 2.98
C ARG A 21 -17.36 13.07 2.29
N ASP A 22 -17.36 12.98 0.97
CA ASP A 22 -18.41 12.28 0.21
C ASP A 22 -18.32 10.77 0.46
N ARG A 23 -19.42 10.18 0.94
CA ARG A 23 -19.54 8.74 1.17
C ARG A 23 -19.37 7.92 -0.11
N LYS A 24 -19.87 8.40 -1.25
CA LYS A 24 -19.78 7.67 -2.53
C LYS A 24 -18.32 7.51 -2.94
N ILE A 25 -17.53 8.58 -2.87
CA ILE A 25 -16.09 8.52 -3.19
C ILE A 25 -15.37 7.54 -2.25
N ARG A 26 -15.65 7.59 -0.93
CA ARG A 26 -15.02 6.64 0.01
C ARG A 26 -15.42 5.20 -0.26
N MET A 27 -16.67 4.93 -0.64
CA MET A 27 -17.10 3.60 -1.03
C MET A 27 -16.40 3.12 -2.30
N GLU A 28 -16.27 3.97 -3.31
CA GLU A 28 -15.55 3.61 -4.54
C GLU A 28 -14.07 3.40 -4.28
N TRP A 29 -13.44 4.09 -3.32
CA TRP A 29 -12.00 3.94 -3.08
C TRP A 29 -11.65 2.79 -2.13
N ARG A 30 -12.54 2.43 -1.19
CA ARG A 30 -12.22 1.46 -0.12
C ARG A 30 -11.83 0.07 -0.63
N HIS A 31 -12.37 -0.35 -1.78
CA HIS A 31 -12.10 -1.70 -2.32
C HIS A 31 -10.61 -1.91 -2.54
N ARG A 32 -9.85 -0.84 -2.82
CA ARG A 32 -8.39 -0.88 -3.00
C ARG A 32 -7.67 -1.35 -1.73
N ILE A 33 -8.17 -0.96 -0.56
CA ILE A 33 -7.63 -1.42 0.73
C ILE A 33 -8.03 -2.88 0.95
N GLU A 34 -9.30 -3.20 0.74
CA GLU A 34 -9.83 -4.57 0.88
C GLU A 34 -9.09 -5.56 -0.04
N ASP A 35 -8.76 -5.17 -1.27
CA ASP A 35 -8.00 -5.99 -2.21
C ASP A 35 -6.55 -6.24 -1.76
N HIS A 36 -5.93 -5.29 -1.04
CA HIS A 36 -4.54 -5.42 -0.57
C HIS A 36 -4.45 -6.16 0.77
N ASP A 37 -5.27 -5.77 1.74
CA ASP A 37 -5.28 -6.30 3.11
C ASP A 37 -6.05 -7.62 3.21
N GLY A 38 -7.08 -7.79 2.38
CA GLY A 38 -8.04 -8.87 2.47
C GLY A 38 -9.19 -8.54 3.43
N ASP A 39 -9.91 -9.59 3.82
CA ASP A 39 -11.06 -9.53 4.71
C ASP A 39 -10.83 -10.46 5.91
N PRO A 40 -11.60 -10.34 7.00
CA PRO A 40 -11.54 -11.32 8.08
C PRO A 40 -11.73 -12.76 7.56
N GLY A 41 -10.69 -13.57 7.66
CA GLY A 41 -10.67 -14.96 7.16
C GLY A 41 -10.30 -15.13 5.68
N SER A 42 -9.93 -14.06 4.98
CA SER A 42 -9.41 -14.09 3.61
C SER A 42 -8.12 -13.28 3.49
N GLU A 43 -7.10 -13.88 2.90
CA GLU A 43 -5.85 -13.17 2.57
C GLU A 43 -6.08 -12.12 1.48
N GLY A 44 -5.40 -10.98 1.59
CA GLY A 44 -5.34 -9.95 0.55
C GLY A 44 -4.18 -10.12 -0.43
N GLY A 45 -4.04 -9.16 -1.33
CA GLY A 45 -2.98 -9.13 -2.34
C GLY A 45 -1.55 -9.05 -1.77
N ILE A 46 -1.37 -8.51 -0.56
CA ILE A 46 -0.05 -8.44 0.11
C ILE A 46 0.51 -9.83 0.36
N GLU A 47 -0.34 -10.79 0.71
CA GLU A 47 0.07 -12.15 1.06
C GLU A 47 0.79 -12.85 -0.10
N ARG A 48 0.41 -12.55 -1.35
CA ARG A 48 1.10 -13.08 -2.54
C ARG A 48 2.57 -12.63 -2.60
N TRP A 49 2.87 -11.44 -2.09
CA TRP A 49 4.24 -10.93 -2.03
C TRP A 49 5.04 -11.57 -0.90
N LEU A 50 4.39 -11.90 0.22
CA LEU A 50 5.03 -12.63 1.31
C LEU A 50 5.35 -14.08 0.88
N LYS A 51 4.38 -14.78 0.28
CA LYS A 51 4.57 -16.12 -0.33
C LYS A 51 5.67 -16.13 -1.39
N LEU A 52 5.78 -15.08 -2.21
CA LEU A 52 6.89 -14.95 -3.15
C LEU A 52 8.25 -14.92 -2.44
N THR A 53 8.36 -14.18 -1.33
CA THR A 53 9.63 -14.09 -0.59
C THR A 53 9.97 -15.40 0.14
N GLU A 54 8.98 -16.10 0.68
CA GLU A 54 9.16 -17.45 1.25
C GLU A 54 9.65 -18.44 0.20
N GLY A 55 9.08 -18.40 -1.01
CA GLY A 55 9.53 -19.22 -2.14
C GLY A 55 10.97 -18.93 -2.59
N LEU A 56 11.53 -17.78 -2.21
CA LEU A 56 12.93 -17.40 -2.43
C LEU A 56 13.83 -17.73 -1.22
N GLY A 57 13.30 -18.38 -0.18
CA GLY A 57 14.04 -18.79 1.01
C GLY A 57 14.27 -17.67 2.03
N LEU A 58 13.51 -16.57 1.96
CA LEU A 58 13.55 -15.51 2.95
C LEU A 58 12.61 -15.84 4.12
N ASP A 59 13.08 -15.57 5.32
CA ASP A 59 12.27 -15.66 6.54
C ASP A 59 11.18 -14.58 6.54
N SER A 60 9.93 -14.96 6.81
CA SER A 60 8.78 -14.05 6.73
C SER A 60 8.88 -12.92 7.78
N VAL A 61 9.41 -13.20 8.98
CA VAL A 61 9.61 -12.18 10.02
C VAL A 61 10.65 -11.15 9.57
N TYR A 62 11.72 -11.57 8.90
CA TYR A 62 12.70 -10.67 8.30
C TYR A 62 12.12 -9.80 7.17
N VAL A 63 11.24 -10.36 6.35
CA VAL A 63 10.57 -9.62 5.27
C VAL A 63 9.63 -8.58 5.84
N GLU A 64 8.82 -8.96 6.82
CA GLU A 64 7.87 -8.11 7.54
C GLU A 64 8.54 -7.02 8.36
N SER A 65 9.73 -7.27 8.92
CA SER A 65 10.49 -6.25 9.67
C SER A 65 10.95 -5.10 8.78
N THR A 66 11.09 -5.34 7.47
CA THR A 66 11.60 -4.40 6.47
C THR A 66 13.04 -3.92 6.73
N GLU A 67 13.78 -4.55 7.64
CA GLU A 67 15.12 -4.08 8.03
C GLU A 67 16.13 -4.15 6.87
N GLY A 68 15.95 -5.10 5.97
CA GLY A 68 16.81 -5.31 4.80
C GLY A 68 16.46 -4.50 3.55
N ILE A 69 15.48 -3.59 3.60
CA ILE A 69 15.13 -2.80 2.40
C ILE A 69 16.15 -1.69 2.12
N LEU A 70 16.28 -1.31 0.85
CA LEU A 70 17.13 -0.20 0.46
C LEU A 70 16.56 1.11 1.02
N PRO A 71 17.41 2.02 1.54
CA PRO A 71 16.97 3.34 1.98
C PRO A 71 16.23 4.13 0.89
N ALA A 72 16.66 3.98 -0.37
CA ALA A 72 15.99 4.60 -1.52
C ALA A 72 14.57 4.06 -1.73
N THR A 73 14.33 2.76 -1.50
CA THR A 73 12.98 2.19 -1.54
C THR A 73 12.12 2.76 -0.42
N ARG A 74 12.67 2.86 0.80
CA ARG A 74 11.96 3.46 1.93
C ARG A 74 11.54 4.89 1.62
N PHE A 75 12.49 5.72 1.21
CA PHE A 75 12.27 7.11 0.85
C PHE A 75 11.21 7.27 -0.24
N ALA A 76 11.29 6.52 -1.34
CA ALA A 76 10.34 6.64 -2.44
C ALA A 76 8.92 6.23 -2.05
N VAL A 77 8.78 5.16 -1.27
CA VAL A 77 7.48 4.66 -0.79
C VAL A 77 6.85 5.65 0.19
N GLU A 78 7.62 6.14 1.17
CA GLU A 78 7.14 7.14 2.13
C GLU A 78 6.78 8.45 1.43
N ALA A 79 7.59 8.89 0.47
CA ALA A 79 7.29 10.07 -0.35
C ALA A 79 5.96 9.94 -1.09
N TYR A 80 5.58 8.73 -1.54
CA TYR A 80 4.28 8.50 -2.18
C TYR A 80 3.12 8.70 -1.20
N VAL A 81 3.23 8.15 0.02
CA VAL A 81 2.23 8.38 1.08
C VAL A 81 2.12 9.87 1.42
N HIS A 82 3.25 10.55 1.59
CA HIS A 82 3.30 12.00 1.83
C HIS A 82 2.68 12.81 0.69
N PHE A 83 2.97 12.44 -0.56
CA PHE A 83 2.40 13.08 -1.74
C PHE A 83 0.86 13.03 -1.72
N CYS A 84 0.28 11.85 -1.49
CA CYS A 84 -1.18 11.68 -1.39
C CYS A 84 -1.79 12.45 -0.21
N ARG A 85 -1.02 12.64 0.87
CA ARG A 85 -1.45 13.42 2.04
C ARG A 85 -1.46 14.92 1.76
N GLU A 86 -0.39 15.42 1.19
CA GLU A 86 -0.04 16.85 1.15
C GLU A 86 -0.53 17.56 -0.11
N ARG A 87 -0.61 16.86 -1.24
CA ARG A 87 -1.04 17.43 -2.52
C ARG A 87 -2.56 17.57 -2.61
N SER A 88 -3.03 18.16 -3.70
CA SER A 88 -4.47 18.29 -3.93
C SER A 88 -5.12 16.90 -4.05
N PRO A 89 -6.41 16.76 -3.70
CA PRO A 89 -7.13 15.50 -3.90
C PRO A 89 -7.09 15.01 -5.37
N LEU A 90 -7.04 15.92 -6.34
CA LEU A 90 -6.89 15.58 -7.76
C LEU A 90 -5.53 14.93 -8.04
N GLU A 91 -4.43 15.52 -7.57
CA GLU A 91 -3.08 14.96 -7.72
C GLU A 91 -2.96 13.60 -7.00
N ALA A 92 -3.55 13.47 -5.82
CA ALA A 92 -3.57 12.22 -5.08
C ALA A 92 -4.30 11.10 -5.84
N ILE A 93 -5.46 11.40 -6.45
CA ILE A 93 -6.15 10.45 -7.32
C ILE A 93 -5.33 10.16 -8.59
N ALA A 94 -4.82 11.19 -9.26
CA ALA A 94 -4.08 11.04 -10.51
C ALA A 94 -2.81 10.19 -10.36
N SER A 95 -2.22 10.18 -9.17
CA SER A 95 -1.05 9.34 -8.87
C SER A 95 -1.32 7.83 -8.93
N SER A 96 -2.59 7.39 -8.93
CA SER A 96 -2.95 5.97 -9.12
C SER A 96 -3.07 5.55 -10.60
N LEU A 97 -2.92 6.46 -11.57
CA LEU A 97 -3.13 6.18 -13.00
C LEU A 97 -2.03 5.35 -13.68
N THR A 98 -1.13 4.75 -12.89
CA THR A 98 -0.24 3.69 -13.36
C THR A 98 -0.92 2.32 -13.42
N GLU A 99 -2.09 2.20 -12.80
CA GLU A 99 -2.95 1.01 -12.74
C GLU A 99 -4.02 1.05 -13.83
#